data_AF-A0A1Y3B7N8-F1
#
_entry.id   AF-A0A1Y3B7N8-F1
#
_cell.length_a   1.000
_cell.length_b   1.000
_cell.length_c   1.000
_cell.angle_alpha   90.00
_cell.angle_beta   90.00
_cell.angle_gamma   90.00
#
_symmetry.space_group_name_H-M   'P 1'
#
loop_
_entity.id
_entity.type
_entity.pdbx_description
1 polymer ?
#
loop_
_entity_poly.entity_id
_entity_poly.type
_entity_poly.pdbx_seq_one_letter_code
_entity_poly.pdbx_strand_id
1 'polypeptide(L)'
;MNILRGDIARLGRSVRIITDVSDEMETGWCIRRAKPFKYTYEKEIVLYARFKQLKYFSTECIYSPMAYRGHVREHLKQLEKIRPSVILDIIQSGECFDSRNSIIENKNILNRLKTKGICQRCGYISSQDICKACILLEGLNSGRPRLGVSKTSKIEKTIRISCNDDCNCKNES
;
A
#
# COMPACT_ATOMS: atom_id res chain seq x y z
N MET A 1 -1.94 -1.90 12.31
CA MET A 1 -1.35 -0.67 11.71
C MET A 1 -2.39 0.37 11.34
N ASN A 2 -3.36 0.06 10.47
CA ASN A 2 -4.34 1.05 10.00
C ASN A 2 -5.19 1.62 11.15
N ILE A 3 -5.60 0.77 12.10
CA ILE A 3 -6.26 1.20 13.35
C ILE A 3 -5.42 2.23 14.11
N LEU A 4 -4.15 1.93 14.38
CA LEU A 4 -3.24 2.82 15.11
C LEU A 4 -2.97 4.16 14.39
N ARG A 5 -3.20 4.22 13.07
CA ARG A 5 -3.05 5.44 12.27
C ARG A 5 -4.38 6.18 12.07
N GLY A 6 -5.50 5.64 12.55
CA GLY A 6 -6.84 6.18 12.28
C GLY A 6 -7.31 6.03 10.82
N ASP A 7 -6.67 5.16 10.02
CA ASP A 7 -7.00 4.98 8.59
C ASP A 7 -8.10 3.92 8.41
N ILE A 8 -9.32 4.29 8.81
CA ILE A 8 -10.50 3.40 8.83
C ILE A 8 -10.92 3.01 7.40
N ALA A 9 -10.82 3.93 6.44
CA ALA A 9 -11.18 3.70 5.03
C ALA A 9 -10.29 2.65 4.32
N ARG A 10 -9.12 2.33 4.88
CA ARG A 10 -8.26 1.23 4.40
C ARG A 10 -8.41 -0.05 5.21
N LEU A 11 -9.08 -0.01 6.35
CA LEU A 11 -9.19 -1.17 7.25
C LEU A 11 -9.96 -2.31 6.59
N GLY A 12 -11.15 -2.04 6.05
CA GLY A 12 -11.99 -3.06 5.41
C GLY A 12 -11.28 -3.83 4.30
N ARG A 13 -10.72 -3.10 3.32
CA ARG A 13 -9.93 -3.66 2.21
C ARG A 13 -8.70 -4.46 2.65
N SER A 14 -8.12 -4.14 3.82
CA SER A 14 -6.89 -4.79 4.29
C SER A 14 -7.11 -6.21 4.80
N VAL A 15 -8.35 -6.54 5.22
CA VAL A 15 -8.67 -7.83 5.83
C VAL A 15 -9.20 -8.84 4.82
N ARG A 16 -9.64 -8.41 3.63
CA ARG A 16 -10.11 -9.31 2.56
C ARG A 16 -9.02 -10.29 2.11
N ILE A 17 -9.42 -11.54 1.89
CA ILE A 17 -8.54 -12.64 1.43
C ILE A 17 -8.16 -12.42 -0.03
N ILE A 18 -9.14 -12.06 -0.85
CA ILE A 18 -9.01 -11.79 -2.28
C ILE A 18 -9.23 -10.30 -2.49
N THR A 19 -8.47 -9.70 -3.41
CA THR A 19 -8.75 -8.35 -3.89
C THR A 19 -10.02 -8.33 -4.73
N ASP A 20 -11.00 -7.53 -4.34
CA ASP A 20 -12.25 -7.32 -5.10
C ASP A 20 -11.99 -6.91 -6.54
N VAL A 21 -12.83 -7.44 -7.42
CA VAL A 21 -12.85 -7.19 -8.86
C VAL A 21 -13.95 -6.18 -9.11
N SER A 22 -13.70 -4.94 -8.73
CA SER A 22 -14.56 -3.83 -9.15
C SER A 22 -14.07 -3.18 -10.46
N ASP A 23 -12.93 -3.62 -10.99
CA ASP A 23 -12.32 -3.01 -12.17
C ASP A 23 -11.85 -4.12 -13.13
N GLU A 24 -12.81 -4.77 -13.80
CA GLU A 24 -12.59 -5.21 -15.17
C GLU A 24 -12.38 -3.94 -16.03
N MET A 25 -11.27 -3.26 -15.80
CA MET A 25 -10.77 -2.33 -16.79
C MET A 25 -10.42 -3.24 -17.97
N GLU A 26 -11.10 -3.06 -19.11
CA GLU A 26 -10.97 -3.85 -20.35
C GLU A 26 -9.50 -4.09 -20.77
N THR A 27 -8.59 -3.28 -20.23
CA THR A 27 -7.16 -3.33 -20.43
C THR A 27 -6.43 -4.49 -19.73
N GLY A 28 -7.06 -5.29 -18.88
CA GLY A 28 -6.50 -6.56 -18.35
C GLY A 28 -5.39 -6.43 -17.28
N TRP A 29 -5.10 -5.23 -16.79
CA TRP A 29 -3.96 -4.96 -15.89
C TRP A 29 -4.21 -5.24 -14.39
N CYS A 30 -5.42 -5.68 -14.00
CA CYS A 30 -5.75 -5.94 -12.60
C CYS A 30 -5.57 -7.42 -12.24
N ILE A 31 -4.36 -7.80 -11.81
CA ILE A 31 -4.09 -9.16 -11.32
C ILE A 31 -4.67 -9.35 -9.92
N ARG A 32 -5.55 -10.34 -9.75
CA ARG A 32 -6.11 -10.72 -8.44
C ARG A 32 -5.00 -11.19 -7.51
N ARG A 33 -4.99 -10.67 -6.28
CA ARG A 33 -4.06 -11.11 -5.23
C ARG A 33 -4.83 -11.87 -4.16
N ALA A 34 -4.27 -12.99 -3.71
CA ALA A 34 -4.80 -13.81 -2.63
C ALA A 34 -3.84 -13.85 -1.44
N LYS A 35 -4.39 -14.00 -0.24
CA LYS A 35 -3.65 -14.20 1.01
C LYS A 35 -3.92 -15.61 1.58
N PRO A 36 -3.28 -16.66 1.03
CA PRO A 36 -3.55 -18.05 1.45
C PRO A 36 -3.21 -18.30 2.92
N PHE A 37 -2.15 -17.67 3.45
CA PHE A 37 -1.71 -17.81 4.84
C PHE A 37 -2.32 -16.79 5.81
N LYS A 38 -3.52 -16.27 5.52
CA LYS A 38 -4.15 -15.25 6.37
C LYS A 38 -4.37 -15.72 7.82
N TYR A 39 -4.74 -16.99 8.01
CA TYR A 39 -5.05 -17.57 9.32
C TYR A 39 -3.92 -18.45 9.88
N THR A 40 -2.76 -18.48 9.21
CA THR A 40 -1.63 -19.31 9.61
C THR A 40 -0.61 -18.47 10.36
N TYR A 41 -0.10 -18.97 11.48
CA TYR A 41 0.94 -18.27 12.24
C TYR A 41 2.30 -18.39 11.56
N GLU A 42 3.13 -17.36 11.71
CA GLU A 42 4.50 -17.36 11.18
C GLU A 42 5.32 -18.57 11.65
N LYS A 43 5.18 -18.96 12.93
CA LYS A 43 5.84 -20.14 13.51
C LYS A 43 5.46 -21.44 12.80
N GLU A 44 4.22 -21.57 12.37
CA GLU A 44 3.71 -22.76 11.66
C GLU A 44 4.24 -22.81 10.23
N ILE A 45 4.28 -21.66 9.54
CA ILE A 45 4.85 -21.55 8.19
C ILE A 45 6.34 -21.93 8.21
N VAL A 46 7.10 -21.41 9.18
CA VAL A 46 8.53 -21.71 9.33
C VAL A 46 8.75 -23.18 9.71
N LEU A 47 7.92 -23.74 10.60
CA LEU A 47 7.97 -25.16 10.96
C LEU A 47 7.73 -26.05 9.74
N TYR A 48 6.71 -25.75 8.94
CA TYR A 48 6.40 -26.48 7.71
C TYR A 48 7.53 -26.40 6.68
N ALA A 49 8.10 -25.21 6.47
CA ALA A 49 9.22 -25.02 5.56
C ALA A 49 10.45 -25.84 5.98
N ARG A 50 10.72 -25.95 7.29
CA ARG A 50 11.79 -26.82 7.81
C ARG A 50 11.48 -28.30 7.64
N PHE A 51 10.26 -28.73 7.96
CA PHE A 51 9.83 -30.13 7.77
C PHE A 51 9.95 -30.58 6.32
N LYS A 52 9.63 -29.70 5.36
CA LYS A 52 9.77 -29.94 3.92
C LYS A 52 11.16 -29.60 3.35
N GLN A 53 12.11 -29.19 4.19
CA GLN A 53 13.46 -28.80 3.77
C GLN A 53 13.48 -27.77 2.63
N LEU A 54 12.56 -26.81 2.65
CA LEU A 54 12.49 -25.75 1.63
C LEU A 54 13.65 -24.78 1.80
N LYS A 55 14.26 -24.37 0.68
CA LYS A 55 15.27 -23.31 0.67
C LYS A 55 14.61 -21.95 0.79
N TYR A 56 14.86 -21.23 1.89
CA TYR A 56 14.39 -19.86 2.10
C TYR A 56 15.47 -18.99 2.75
N PHE A 57 15.35 -17.67 2.62
CA PHE A 57 16.25 -16.70 3.25
C PHE A 57 15.71 -16.29 4.63
N SER A 58 16.53 -16.43 5.67
CA SER A 58 16.22 -15.99 7.04
C SER A 58 16.84 -14.65 7.42
N THR A 59 17.65 -14.06 6.53
CA THR A 59 18.33 -12.79 6.78
C THR A 59 17.35 -11.63 6.69
N GLU A 60 17.25 -10.86 7.77
CA GLU A 60 16.46 -9.63 7.77
C GLU A 60 17.14 -8.52 6.97
N CYS A 61 16.34 -7.59 6.45
CA CYS A 61 16.86 -6.41 5.76
C CYS A 61 17.50 -5.43 6.76
N ILE A 62 18.68 -4.88 6.43
CA ILE A 62 19.40 -3.90 7.27
C ILE A 62 18.59 -2.62 7.59
N TYR A 63 17.60 -2.29 6.76
CA TYR A 63 16.71 -1.14 6.96
C TYR A 63 15.43 -1.49 7.74
N SER A 64 15.21 -2.76 8.08
CA SER A 64 14.04 -3.26 8.82
C SER A 64 13.96 -2.83 10.30
N PRO A 65 15.05 -2.77 11.07
CA PRO A 65 14.97 -2.60 12.53
C PRO A 65 14.20 -1.37 13.01
N MET A 66 14.35 -0.24 12.30
CA MET A 66 13.71 1.03 12.66
C MET A 66 12.29 1.19 12.07
N ALA A 67 11.75 0.15 11.44
CA ALA A 67 10.43 0.22 10.83
C ALA A 67 9.32 0.11 11.87
N TYR A 68 8.35 1.03 11.82
CA TYR A 68 7.17 1.04 12.71
C TYR A 68 6.40 -0.29 12.76
N ARG A 69 6.44 -1.09 11.68
CA ARG A 69 5.82 -2.42 11.65
C ARG A 69 6.49 -3.40 12.65
N GLY A 70 7.77 -3.25 12.92
CA GLY A 70 8.52 -4.06 13.89
C GLY A 70 7.95 -3.91 15.30
N HIS A 71 7.80 -2.67 15.78
CA HIS A 71 7.21 -2.39 17.10
C HIS A 71 5.82 -2.98 17.29
N VAL A 72 4.97 -2.91 16.26
CA VAL A 72 3.61 -3.47 16.34
C VAL A 72 3.63 -4.99 16.30
N ARG A 73 4.53 -5.61 15.53
CA ARG A 73 4.71 -7.07 15.55
C ARG A 73 5.15 -7.54 16.94
N GLU A 74 6.12 -6.86 17.54
CA GLU A 74 6.60 -7.20 18.88
C GLU A 74 5.50 -7.06 19.94
N HIS A 75 4.72 -5.98 19.88
CA HIS A 75 3.56 -5.81 20.76
C HIS A 75 2.54 -6.95 20.60
N LEU A 76 2.20 -7.34 19.36
CA LEU A 76 1.32 -8.48 19.09
C LEU A 76 1.90 -9.79 19.65
N LYS A 77 3.22 -9.98 19.61
CA LYS A 77 3.89 -11.15 20.20
C LYS A 77 3.81 -11.16 21.73
N GLN A 78 3.91 -10.01 22.38
CA GLN A 78 3.69 -9.94 23.84
C GLN A 78 2.23 -10.28 24.20
N LEU A 79 1.26 -9.86 23.38
CA LEU A 79 -0.14 -10.24 23.58
C LEU A 79 -0.37 -11.75 23.34
N GLU A 80 0.27 -12.33 22.32
CA GLU A 80 0.17 -13.78 22.01
C GLU A 80 0.65 -14.64 23.20
N LYS A 81 1.66 -14.19 23.96
CA LYS A 81 2.14 -14.88 25.17
C LYS A 81 1.08 -15.01 26.26
N ILE A 82 0.19 -14.01 26.38
CA ILE A 82 -0.88 -14.00 27.38
C ILE A 82 -2.10 -14.76 26.84
N ARG A 83 -2.49 -14.49 25.60
CA ARG A 83 -3.64 -15.10 24.93
C ARG A 83 -3.23 -15.61 23.54
N PRO A 84 -3.05 -16.94 23.37
CA PRO A 84 -2.60 -17.51 22.11
C PRO A 84 -3.49 -17.18 20.90
N SER A 85 -4.81 -16.99 21.11
CA SER A 85 -5.77 -16.69 20.04
C SER A 85 -5.80 -15.22 19.60
N VAL A 86 -5.09 -14.32 20.30
CA VAL A 86 -5.28 -12.86 20.14
C VAL A 86 -5.08 -12.36 18.71
N ILE A 87 -4.16 -12.95 17.96
CA ILE A 87 -3.88 -12.55 16.58
C ILE A 87 -5.08 -12.89 15.68
N LEU A 88 -5.65 -14.09 15.84
CA LEU A 88 -6.85 -14.51 15.10
C LEU A 88 -8.07 -13.69 15.52
N ASP A 89 -8.22 -13.43 16.82
CA ASP A 89 -9.32 -12.61 17.34
C ASP A 89 -9.29 -11.19 16.75
N ILE A 90 -8.11 -10.59 16.58
CA ILE A 90 -7.92 -9.29 15.91
C ILE A 90 -8.31 -9.36 14.43
N ILE A 91 -7.92 -10.44 13.73
CA ILE A 91 -8.27 -10.63 12.32
C ILE A 91 -9.79 -10.74 12.18
N GLN A 92 -10.42 -11.60 12.97
CA GLN A 92 -11.88 -11.79 12.99
C GLN A 92 -12.62 -10.50 13.31
N SER A 93 -12.14 -9.74 14.29
CA SER A 93 -12.69 -8.42 14.63
C SER A 93 -12.61 -7.46 13.44
N GLY A 94 -11.51 -7.50 12.68
CA GLY A 94 -11.33 -6.71 11.47
C GLY A 94 -12.27 -7.12 10.33
N GLU A 95 -12.58 -8.41 10.20
CA GLU A 95 -13.57 -8.94 9.23
C GLU A 95 -14.98 -8.48 9.57
N CYS A 96 -15.39 -8.64 10.84
CA CYS A 96 -16.69 -8.18 11.30
C CYS A 96 -16.86 -6.66 11.14
N PHE A 97 -15.77 -5.89 11.21
CA PHE A 97 -15.80 -4.45 10.98
C PHE A 97 -16.04 -4.10 9.50
N ASP A 98 -15.43 -4.83 8.55
CA ASP A 98 -15.68 -4.66 7.11
C ASP A 98 -17.15 -4.96 6.76
N SER A 99 -17.73 -6.04 7.30
CA SER A 99 -19.11 -6.45 7.06
C SER A 99 -20.18 -5.52 7.65
N ARG A 100 -19.85 -4.70 8.66
CA ARG A 100 -20.78 -3.74 9.27
C ARG A 100 -20.78 -2.40 8.55
N ASN A 101 -19.65 -2.00 7.96
CA ASN A 101 -19.56 -0.75 7.21
C ASN A 101 -20.24 -0.82 5.83
N SER A 102 -20.41 -2.00 5.24
CA SER A 102 -21.21 -2.17 4.02
C SER A 102 -22.70 -1.83 4.21
N ILE A 103 -23.21 -1.80 5.46
CA ILE A 103 -24.60 -1.44 5.77
C ILE A 103 -24.78 0.09 5.95
N ILE A 104 -23.70 0.82 6.25
CA ILE A 104 -23.73 2.27 6.55
C ILE A 104 -23.43 3.14 5.31
N GLU A 105 -22.90 2.57 4.22
CA GLU A 105 -22.63 3.33 2.98
C GLU A 105 -23.89 3.60 2.12
N ASN A 106 -24.97 4.07 2.73
CA ASN A 106 -25.98 4.83 2.02
C ASN A 106 -25.47 6.25 1.73
N LYS A 107 -25.15 6.47 0.45
CA LYS A 107 -25.21 7.74 -0.32
C LYS A 107 -24.20 8.88 -0.14
N ASN A 108 -23.42 9.04 0.93
CA ASN A 108 -22.64 10.29 1.12
C ASN A 108 -21.09 10.20 1.16
N ILE A 109 -20.48 9.00 1.05
CA ILE A 109 -18.99 8.82 1.10
C ILE A 109 -18.39 8.36 -0.24
N LEU A 110 -19.20 8.23 -1.30
CA LEU A 110 -18.68 7.91 -2.64
C LEU A 110 -17.68 8.97 -3.18
N ASN A 111 -17.74 10.20 -2.65
CA ASN A 111 -16.95 11.35 -3.13
C ASN A 111 -15.49 11.43 -2.64
N ARG A 112 -14.98 10.47 -1.85
CA ARG A 112 -13.58 10.51 -1.35
C ARG A 112 -12.68 9.36 -1.78
N LEU A 113 -13.22 8.31 -2.38
CA LEU A 113 -12.43 7.28 -3.02
C LEU A 113 -12.15 7.77 -4.44
N LYS A 114 -10.97 8.38 -4.66
CA LYS A 114 -10.51 8.75 -6.00
C LYS A 114 -10.74 7.58 -6.95
N THR A 115 -11.43 7.84 -8.04
CA THR A 115 -11.59 6.90 -9.15
C THR A 115 -10.21 6.40 -9.55
N LYS A 116 -10.06 5.08 -9.67
CA LYS A 116 -8.83 4.49 -10.17
C LYS A 116 -8.77 4.81 -11.66
N GLY A 117 -7.69 5.46 -12.07
CA GLY A 117 -7.41 5.77 -13.47
C GLY A 117 -6.18 5.01 -13.96
N ILE A 118 -5.75 5.35 -15.16
CA ILE A 118 -4.56 4.82 -15.81
C ILE A 118 -3.47 5.89 -15.79
N CYS A 119 -2.24 5.50 -15.46
CA CYS A 119 -1.07 6.35 -15.58
C CYS A 119 -0.83 6.71 -17.05
N GLN A 120 -0.79 8.00 -17.38
CA GLN A 120 -0.57 8.47 -18.75
C GLN A 120 0.82 8.06 -19.31
N ARG A 121 1.81 7.85 -18.44
CA ARG A 121 3.19 7.52 -18.85
C ARG A 121 3.45 6.04 -19.06
N CYS A 122 2.93 5.18 -18.18
CA CYS A 122 3.23 3.74 -18.21
C CYS A 122 2.02 2.84 -18.42
N GLY A 123 0.81 3.40 -18.53
CA GLY A 123 -0.42 2.62 -18.73
C GLY A 123 -0.87 1.80 -17.51
N TYR A 124 -0.18 1.87 -16.37
CA TYR A 124 -0.51 1.09 -15.18
C TYR A 124 -1.55 1.77 -14.29
N ILE A 125 -2.25 0.98 -13.46
CA ILE A 125 -3.29 1.50 -12.56
C ILE A 125 -2.74 2.53 -11.57
N SER A 126 -3.42 3.67 -11.45
CA SER A 126 -3.00 4.78 -10.61
C SER A 126 -4.21 5.55 -10.07
N SER A 127 -4.02 6.24 -8.95
CA SER A 127 -5.01 7.20 -8.40
C SER A 127 -4.66 8.66 -8.73
N GLN A 128 -3.65 8.84 -9.58
CA GLN A 128 -3.06 10.10 -10.04
C GLN A 128 -2.72 9.95 -11.53
N ASP A 129 -2.66 11.06 -12.27
CA ASP A 129 -2.38 11.06 -13.71
C ASP A 129 -1.04 10.40 -14.05
N ILE A 130 -0.03 10.63 -13.19
CA ILE A 130 1.27 9.95 -13.25
C ILE A 130 1.43 9.11 -11.98
N CYS A 131 1.78 7.82 -12.14
CA CYS A 131 1.94 6.93 -11.00
C CYS A 131 3.17 7.29 -10.15
N LYS A 132 3.12 6.95 -8.86
CA LYS A 132 4.19 7.30 -7.92
C LYS A 132 5.54 6.69 -8.31
N ALA A 133 5.55 5.52 -8.95
CA ALA A 133 6.76 4.88 -9.45
C ALA A 133 7.43 5.71 -10.56
N CYS A 134 6.65 6.21 -11.53
CA CYS A 134 7.16 7.09 -12.58
C CYS A 134 7.75 8.39 -12.01
N ILE A 135 7.07 9.02 -11.05
CA ILE A 135 7.57 10.24 -10.39
C ILE A 135 8.89 9.96 -9.65
N LEU A 136 9.02 8.80 -8.99
CA LEU A 136 10.25 8.41 -8.30
C LEU A 136 11.42 8.20 -9.27
N LEU A 137 11.19 7.48 -10.37
CA LEU A 137 12.21 7.23 -11.39
C LEU A 137 12.69 8.53 -12.04
N GLU A 138 11.76 9.44 -12.34
CA GLU A 138 12.10 10.76 -12.87
C GLU A 138 12.91 11.59 -11.87
N GLY A 139 12.52 11.60 -10.60
CA GLY A 139 13.30 12.27 -9.55
C GLY A 139 14.72 11.71 -9.40
N LEU A 140 14.91 10.41 -9.62
CA LEU A 140 16.24 9.79 -9.60
C LEU A 140 17.06 10.18 -10.85
N ASN A 141 16.47 10.08 -12.04
CA ASN A 141 17.15 10.40 -13.30
C ASN A 141 17.54 11.88 -13.41
N SER A 142 16.72 12.78 -12.88
CA SER A 142 16.96 14.22 -12.89
C SER A 142 17.80 14.71 -11.70
N GLY A 143 18.34 13.81 -10.87
CA GLY A 143 19.15 14.17 -9.69
C GLY A 143 18.36 14.89 -8.58
N ARG A 144 17.02 14.85 -8.62
CA ARG A 144 16.11 15.52 -7.69
C ARG A 144 15.26 14.49 -6.92
N PRO A 145 15.87 13.68 -6.03
CA PRO A 145 15.17 12.57 -5.34
C PRO A 145 14.02 13.04 -4.44
N ARG A 146 14.03 14.31 -4.01
CA ARG A 146 12.96 14.91 -3.20
C ARG A 146 11.63 15.06 -3.95
N LEU A 147 11.64 15.07 -5.29
CA LEU A 147 10.42 15.08 -6.11
C LEU A 147 9.56 13.84 -5.84
N GLY A 148 10.18 12.66 -5.79
CA GLY A 148 9.46 11.41 -5.57
C GLY A 148 9.07 11.13 -4.11
N VAL A 149 9.77 11.72 -3.13
CA VAL A 149 9.54 11.41 -1.69
C VAL A 149 8.57 12.39 -1.02
N SER A 150 8.47 13.62 -1.52
CA SER A 150 7.62 14.66 -0.92
C SER A 150 6.12 14.39 -1.09
N LYS A 151 5.31 14.97 -0.18
CA LYS A 151 3.84 14.98 -0.31
C LYS A 151 3.46 15.62 -1.65
N THR A 152 2.52 15.00 -2.37
CA THR A 152 2.08 15.42 -3.71
C THR A 152 1.66 16.88 -3.79
N SER A 153 1.09 17.45 -2.73
CA SER A 153 0.74 18.88 -2.65
C SER A 153 1.92 19.84 -2.75
N LYS A 154 3.15 19.39 -2.47
CA LYS A 154 4.38 20.18 -2.68
C LYS A 154 4.96 19.99 -4.07
N ILE A 155 4.66 18.86 -4.73
CA ILE A 155 5.18 18.52 -6.07
C ILE A 155 4.55 19.42 -7.14
N GLU A 156 3.23 19.68 -7.06
CA GLU A 156 2.56 20.60 -7.99
C GLU A 156 3.15 22.03 -7.98
N LYS A 157 3.63 22.49 -6.82
CA LYS A 157 4.35 23.78 -6.71
C LYS A 157 5.73 23.70 -7.36
N THR A 158 6.48 22.61 -7.17
CA THR A 158 7.82 22.47 -7.76
C THR A 158 7.79 22.25 -9.27
N ILE A 159 6.82 21.51 -9.81
CA ILE A 159 6.67 21.29 -11.25
C ILE A 159 6.29 22.61 -11.96
N ARG A 160 5.42 23.43 -11.35
CA ARG A 160 5.09 24.76 -11.90
C ARG A 160 6.28 25.74 -11.86
N ILE A 161 7.18 25.60 -10.89
CA ILE A 161 8.41 26.41 -10.82
C ILE A 161 9.40 25.98 -11.91
N SER A 162 9.59 24.66 -12.14
CA SER A 162 10.48 24.19 -13.21
C SER A 162 10.00 24.54 -14.63
N CYS A 163 8.69 24.73 -14.85
CA CYS A 163 8.19 25.21 -16.14
C CYS A 163 8.43 26.71 -16.38
N ASN A 164 8.75 27.49 -15.35
CA ASN A 164 9.06 28.92 -15.51
C ASN A 164 10.55 29.19 -15.73
N ASP A 165 11.43 28.27 -15.35
CA ASP A 165 12.89 28.47 -15.44
C ASP A 165 13.48 28.02 -16.79
N ASP A 166 12.74 27.27 -17.61
CA ASP A 166 13.21 26.76 -18.92
C ASP A 166 12.65 27.51 -20.15
N CYS A 167 11.94 28.63 -19.96
CA CYS A 167 11.52 29.50 -21.07
C CYS A 167 12.55 30.61 -21.31
N ASN A 168 13.72 30.24 -21.84
CA ASN A 168 14.58 31.22 -22.50
C ASN A 168 15.30 30.58 -23.70
N CYS A 169 14.58 30.46 -24.82
CA CYS A 169 15.21 30.33 -26.13
C CYS A 169 14.91 31.61 -26.92
N LYS A 170 15.92 32.48 -26.97
CA LYS A 170 16.11 33.48 -28.01
C LYS A 170 16.03 32.84 -29.40
N ASN A 171 15.60 33.65 -30.37
CA ASN A 171 16.06 33.81 -31.77
C ASN A 171 14.97 34.67 -32.44
N GLU A 172 15.08 36.01 -32.50
CA GLU A 172 15.84 36.75 -33.51
C GLU A 172 15.86 36.07 -34.90
N SER A 173 14.91 36.48 -35.74
CA SER A 173 15.04 36.76 -37.18
C SER A 173 13.82 37.58 -37.62
#